data_AF-A0A1H1LTI7-F1
#
_entry.id   AF-A0A1H1LTI7-F1
#
_cell.length_a   1.000
_cell.length_b   1.000
_cell.length_c   1.000
_cell.angle_alpha   90.00
_cell.angle_beta   90.00
_cell.angle_gamma   90.00
#
_symmetry.space_group_name_H-M   'P 1'
#
loop_
_entity.id
_entity.type
_entity.pdbx_description
1 polymer ?
#
loop_
_entity_poly.entity_id
_entity_poly.type
_entity_poly.pdbx_seq_one_letter_code
_entity_poly.pdbx_strand_id
1 'polypeptide(L)'
;MERTLRTSIVITALALTFGLGTTPAWAEETQDANTQPTSASHYLTTDQLQRFSLDALDVGESQPARPDDFNTYGYYPGGLNPAEARFCAQPWNSGKCASAKSAADDALARSQAKFDRDSLNQGKGDAYRHCYWSARMTIDMGAGEAQGFGDRHEAESSGRDKEMDLANNATGRSVGQSYRTYDSASNRCEWLARNNRLVTLR
;
A
#
# COMPACT_ATOMS: atom_id res chain seq x y z
N MET A 1 -61.30 -2.34 18.31
CA MET A 1 -61.44 -0.96 18.82
C MET A 1 -60.34 -0.13 18.18
N GLU A 2 -60.72 0.64 17.16
CA GLU A 2 -59.89 1.67 16.54
C GLU A 2 -59.61 2.79 17.56
N ARG A 3 -58.41 3.37 17.56
CA ARG A 3 -58.18 4.81 17.79
C ARG A 3 -56.91 5.28 17.07
N THR A 4 -57.14 5.85 15.90
CA THR A 4 -56.25 6.79 15.21
C THR A 4 -56.20 8.10 16.01
N LEU A 5 -55.04 8.72 16.18
CA LEU A 5 -54.95 10.15 16.49
C LEU A 5 -53.73 10.77 15.81
N ARG A 6 -54.02 11.86 15.11
CA ARG A 6 -53.20 12.64 14.19
C ARG A 6 -52.69 13.92 14.89
N THR A 7 -51.48 14.33 14.50
CA THR A 7 -51.01 15.72 14.28
C THR A 7 -50.83 16.67 15.47
N SER A 8 -49.63 17.25 15.61
CA SER A 8 -49.35 18.67 15.30
C SER A 8 -47.89 19.05 15.57
N ILE A 9 -47.23 19.57 14.54
CA ILE A 9 -45.93 20.25 14.59
C ILE A 9 -46.19 21.68 15.06
N VAL A 10 -45.54 22.13 16.13
CA VAL A 10 -45.54 23.53 16.56
C VAL A 10 -44.16 24.11 16.28
N ILE A 11 -44.09 25.00 15.29
CA ILE A 11 -42.96 25.88 15.03
C ILE A 11 -43.19 27.12 15.87
N THR A 12 -42.28 27.41 16.80
CA THR A 12 -42.23 28.70 17.49
C THR A 12 -40.81 29.24 17.39
N ALA A 13 -40.63 30.24 16.55
CA ALA A 13 -39.49 31.14 16.55
C ALA A 13 -39.88 32.36 17.40
N LEU A 14 -39.03 32.76 18.36
CA LEU A 14 -39.07 34.11 18.90
C LEU A 14 -37.65 34.57 19.29
N ALA A 15 -37.35 35.79 18.87
CA ALA A 15 -36.03 36.39 18.83
C ALA A 15 -35.69 37.22 20.08
N LEU A 16 -34.38 37.27 20.37
CA LEU A 16 -33.57 38.37 20.90
C LEU A 16 -34.13 39.27 22.02
N THR A 17 -33.46 39.19 23.18
CA THR A 17 -33.32 40.33 24.10
C THR A 17 -31.85 40.59 24.39
N PHE A 18 -31.41 41.83 24.12
CA PHE A 18 -30.13 42.40 24.49
C PHE A 18 -30.05 42.64 26.00
N GLY A 19 -28.90 42.35 26.61
CA GLY A 19 -28.55 42.75 27.96
C GLY A 19 -27.10 43.19 28.02
N LEU A 20 -26.87 44.51 28.12
CA LEU A 20 -25.59 45.16 28.38
C LEU A 20 -25.25 45.03 29.88
N GLY A 21 -24.05 44.58 30.21
CA GLY A 21 -23.49 44.59 31.55
C GLY A 21 -21.97 44.76 31.48
N THR A 22 -21.49 45.87 32.03
CA THR A 22 -20.09 46.36 32.00
C THR A 22 -19.20 45.69 33.06
N THR A 23 -17.92 45.53 32.74
CA THR A 23 -16.79 44.96 33.52
C THR A 23 -16.30 45.91 34.65
N PRO A 24 -15.36 45.53 35.57
CA PRO A 24 -13.92 45.20 35.34
C PRO A 24 -13.47 43.96 36.16
N ALA A 25 -12.25 43.41 36.17
CA ALA A 25 -11.04 43.32 35.36
C ALA A 25 -10.06 42.43 36.20
N TRP A 26 -8.89 42.09 35.65
CA TRP A 26 -7.70 41.52 36.32
C TRP A 26 -7.66 40.00 36.56
N ALA A 27 -7.19 39.25 35.55
CA ALA A 27 -6.02 38.37 35.69
C ALA A 27 -5.44 38.01 34.30
N GLU A 28 -4.15 38.32 34.17
CA GLU A 28 -3.12 38.10 33.13
C GLU A 28 -3.32 36.89 32.19
N GLU A 29 -3.29 37.06 30.87
CA GLU A 29 -2.12 37.17 29.97
C GLU A 29 -1.53 35.82 29.55
N THR A 30 -1.87 35.38 28.32
CA THR A 30 -0.88 34.98 27.31
C THR A 30 -1.43 35.28 25.90
N GLN A 31 -0.66 36.08 25.15
CA GLN A 31 -0.70 36.17 23.68
C GLN A 31 -0.23 34.81 23.11
N ASP A 32 -0.75 34.30 22.00
CA ASP A 32 -0.39 34.78 20.67
C ASP A 32 -1.45 34.40 19.62
N ALA A 33 -1.76 35.38 18.77
CA ALA A 33 -2.29 35.14 17.44
C ALA A 33 -1.11 34.92 16.47
N ASN A 34 -1.32 34.06 15.45
CA ASN A 34 -1.00 34.33 14.03
C ASN A 34 -0.28 33.18 13.27
N THR A 35 -0.86 32.81 12.11
CA THR A 35 -0.24 32.35 10.84
C THR A 35 0.07 30.85 10.56
N GLN A 36 -0.76 30.29 9.67
CA GLN A 36 -0.56 29.34 8.53
C GLN A 36 0.03 27.91 8.69
N PRO A 37 -0.41 26.97 7.82
CA PRO A 37 0.10 25.60 7.77
C PRO A 37 1.46 25.57 7.04
N THR A 38 2.50 25.06 7.70
CA THR A 38 3.80 24.87 7.08
C THR A 38 3.84 23.54 6.33
N SER A 39 3.73 23.62 5.00
CA SER A 39 4.19 22.56 4.09
C SER A 39 5.71 22.45 4.18
N ALA A 40 6.23 21.59 5.05
CA ALA A 40 7.66 21.30 5.09
C ALA A 40 8.02 20.32 3.96
N SER A 41 8.33 20.87 2.78
CA SER A 41 9.09 20.13 1.77
C SER A 41 10.53 19.99 2.28
N HIS A 42 10.85 18.87 2.93
CA HIS A 42 12.22 18.54 3.30
C HIS A 42 13.00 18.16 2.04
N TYR A 43 13.70 19.14 1.46
CA TYR A 43 14.75 18.87 0.49
C TYR A 43 15.98 18.32 1.22
N LEU A 44 16.34 17.06 0.99
CA LEU A 44 17.62 16.52 1.43
C LEU A 44 18.75 17.19 0.65
N THR A 45 19.79 17.63 1.36
CA THR A 45 21.00 18.18 0.76
C THR A 45 21.87 17.06 0.17
N THR A 46 22.70 17.38 -0.81
CA THR A 46 23.63 16.43 -1.47
C THR A 46 24.52 15.68 -0.47
N ASP A 47 24.85 16.31 0.67
CA ASP A 47 25.64 15.72 1.75
C ASP A 47 24.91 14.60 2.51
N GLN A 48 23.56 14.62 2.57
CA GLN A 48 22.76 13.55 3.17
C GLN A 48 22.63 12.32 2.25
N LEU A 49 22.73 12.50 0.94
CA LEU A 49 22.72 11.39 -0.03
C LEU A 49 24.05 10.62 -0.04
N GLN A 50 25.16 11.25 0.33
CA GLN A 50 26.49 10.62 0.33
C GLN A 50 26.77 9.74 1.57
N ARG A 51 25.88 9.71 2.57
CA ARG A 51 26.02 8.83 3.74
C ARG A 51 25.32 7.48 3.60
N PHE A 52 24.60 7.23 2.51
CA PHE A 52 24.20 5.87 2.12
C PHE A 52 25.35 5.19 1.39
N SER A 53 26.43 4.90 2.12
CA SER A 53 27.45 3.97 1.65
C SER A 53 26.82 2.60 1.54
N LEU A 54 26.97 1.97 0.36
CA LEU A 54 26.50 0.63 0.03
C LEU A 54 27.26 -0.48 0.78
N ASP A 55 28.14 -0.15 1.72
CA ASP A 55 29.05 -1.10 2.38
C ASP A 55 28.59 -1.57 3.77
N ALA A 56 27.35 -1.25 4.19
CA ALA A 56 26.85 -1.58 5.53
C ALA A 56 25.66 -2.58 5.57
N LEU A 57 25.45 -3.37 4.51
CA LEU A 57 24.53 -4.51 4.56
C LEU A 57 25.34 -5.79 4.82
N ASP A 58 25.41 -6.18 6.10
CA ASP A 58 25.77 -7.53 6.52
C ASP A 58 24.70 -8.51 6.01
N VAL A 59 24.84 -8.95 4.76
CA VAL A 59 24.09 -10.07 4.19
C VAL A 59 24.77 -11.35 4.65
N GLY A 60 24.19 -11.98 5.67
CA GLY A 60 24.61 -13.29 6.14
C GLY A 60 24.73 -14.30 5.00
N GLU A 61 25.85 -15.04 5.02
CA GLU A 61 26.27 -16.09 4.11
C GLU A 61 25.12 -16.99 3.63
N SER A 62 24.67 -16.79 2.38
CA SER A 62 23.79 -17.74 1.70
C SER A 62 24.61 -18.84 1.05
N GLN A 63 24.39 -20.08 1.49
CA GLN A 63 25.05 -21.28 0.94
C GLN A 63 24.89 -21.37 -0.59
N PRO A 64 25.93 -21.78 -1.36
CA PRO A 64 25.89 -21.76 -2.81
C PRO A 64 24.96 -22.86 -3.35
N ALA A 65 23.94 -22.46 -4.11
CA ALA A 65 23.10 -23.37 -4.89
C ALA A 65 23.90 -24.02 -6.03
N ARG A 66 23.63 -25.31 -6.28
CA ARG A 66 24.34 -26.15 -7.24
C ARG A 66 24.00 -25.81 -8.71
N PRO A 67 24.92 -26.01 -9.68
CA PRO A 67 24.87 -25.35 -10.98
C PRO A 67 24.09 -26.09 -12.09
N ASP A 68 23.34 -27.16 -11.79
CA ASP A 68 22.92 -28.13 -12.81
C ASP A 68 21.40 -28.39 -12.97
N ASP A 69 20.52 -27.46 -12.60
CA ASP A 69 19.09 -27.51 -13.00
C ASP A 69 18.58 -26.15 -13.51
N PHE A 70 19.18 -25.68 -14.60
CA PHE A 70 18.85 -24.43 -15.27
C PHE A 70 17.95 -24.71 -16.49
N ASN A 71 16.74 -25.24 -16.28
CA ASN A 71 15.63 -25.00 -17.21
C ASN A 71 14.28 -25.41 -16.59
N THR A 72 13.30 -24.50 -16.59
CA THR A 72 11.86 -24.72 -16.27
C THR A 72 11.44 -24.56 -14.80
N TYR A 73 11.68 -23.38 -14.23
CA TYR A 73 10.82 -22.85 -13.16
C TYR A 73 10.54 -21.39 -13.48
N GLY A 74 9.30 -20.93 -13.24
CA GLY A 74 8.89 -19.51 -13.30
C GLY A 74 9.56 -18.70 -12.17
N TYR A 75 10.88 -18.75 -12.15
CA TYR A 75 11.81 -17.96 -11.39
C TYR A 75 11.55 -16.51 -11.75
N TYR A 76 11.19 -15.66 -10.78
CA TYR A 76 11.08 -14.21 -10.92
C TYR A 76 12.41 -13.68 -11.50
N PRO A 77 12.53 -13.37 -12.81
CA PRO A 77 13.70 -12.72 -13.36
C PRO A 77 13.34 -11.24 -13.43
N GLY A 78 12.96 -10.66 -12.29
CA GLY A 78 12.29 -9.36 -12.21
C GLY A 78 13.25 -8.19 -12.39
N GLY A 79 13.93 -8.16 -13.54
CA GLY A 79 14.32 -6.90 -14.13
C GLY A 79 13.06 -6.10 -14.47
N LEU A 80 13.19 -4.78 -14.46
CA LEU A 80 12.11 -3.90 -14.89
C LEU A 80 11.67 -4.28 -16.31
N ASN A 81 10.38 -4.54 -16.52
CA ASN A 81 9.85 -4.63 -17.87
C ASN A 81 9.99 -3.25 -18.55
N PRO A 82 9.85 -3.13 -19.89
CA PRO A 82 10.03 -1.85 -20.58
C PRO A 82 9.17 -0.70 -20.04
N ALA A 83 7.94 -0.98 -19.57
CA ALA A 83 7.05 0.03 -19.00
C ALA A 83 7.53 0.49 -17.61
N GLU A 84 7.94 -0.43 -16.74
CA GLU A 84 8.53 -0.14 -15.44
C GLU A 84 9.88 0.57 -15.59
N ALA A 85 10.72 0.16 -16.54
CA ALA A 85 12.02 0.75 -16.80
C ALA A 85 11.91 2.22 -17.21
N ARG A 86 10.97 2.54 -18.11
CA ARG A 86 10.67 3.93 -18.51
C ARG A 86 10.17 4.77 -17.34
N PHE A 87 9.38 4.19 -16.44
CA PHE A 87 8.89 4.87 -15.25
C PHE A 87 10.02 5.12 -14.25
N CYS A 88 10.85 4.12 -13.97
CA CYS A 88 11.94 4.19 -13.00
C CYS A 88 13.18 4.95 -13.49
N ALA A 89 13.33 5.16 -14.80
CA ALA A 89 14.37 6.03 -15.37
C ALA A 89 14.16 7.52 -15.00
N GLN A 90 12.97 7.90 -14.56
CA GLN A 90 12.67 9.26 -14.10
C GLN A 90 13.19 9.44 -12.66
N PRO A 91 14.08 10.41 -12.38
CA PRO A 91 14.70 10.56 -11.07
C PRO A 91 13.70 10.69 -9.90
N TRP A 92 12.57 11.37 -10.13
CA TRP A 92 11.52 11.58 -9.14
C TRP A 92 10.70 10.33 -8.80
N ASN A 93 10.84 9.23 -9.56
CA ASN A 93 10.19 7.95 -9.28
C ASN A 93 11.10 6.94 -8.56
N SER A 94 12.38 7.27 -8.35
CA SER A 94 13.37 6.36 -7.74
C SER A 94 12.91 5.76 -6.41
N GLY A 95 12.36 6.56 -5.50
CA GLY A 95 11.81 6.10 -4.23
C GLY A 95 10.65 5.12 -4.40
N LYS A 96 9.73 5.39 -5.33
CA LYS A 96 8.59 4.49 -5.64
C LYS A 96 9.07 3.15 -6.19
N CYS A 97 10.07 3.18 -7.07
CA CYS A 97 10.66 1.97 -7.64
C CYS A 97 11.41 1.14 -6.59
N ALA A 98 12.13 1.79 -5.66
CA ALA A 98 12.76 1.11 -4.53
C ALA A 98 11.71 0.47 -3.61
N SER A 99 10.62 1.17 -3.28
CA SER A 99 9.50 0.61 -2.51
C SER A 99 8.85 -0.58 -3.21
N ALA A 100 8.54 -0.46 -4.51
CA ALA A 100 7.92 -1.54 -5.28
C ALA A 100 8.83 -2.79 -5.37
N LYS A 101 10.14 -2.59 -5.56
CA LYS A 101 11.13 -3.68 -5.57
C LYS A 101 11.23 -4.35 -4.21
N SER A 102 11.37 -3.57 -3.14
CA SER A 102 11.43 -4.11 -1.77
C SER A 102 10.16 -4.89 -1.42
N ALA A 103 8.99 -4.38 -1.85
CA ALA A 103 7.71 -5.07 -1.68
C ALA A 103 7.65 -6.39 -2.45
N ALA A 104 8.18 -6.44 -3.68
CA ALA A 104 8.20 -7.65 -4.50
C ALA A 104 9.09 -8.72 -3.88
N ASP A 105 10.28 -8.34 -3.40
CA ASP A 105 11.24 -9.27 -2.79
C ASP A 105 10.66 -9.93 -1.53
N ASP A 106 10.06 -9.14 -0.64
CA ASP A 106 9.41 -9.65 0.57
C ASP A 106 8.17 -10.50 0.23
N ALA A 107 7.39 -10.10 -0.77
CA ALA A 107 6.23 -10.89 -1.18
C ALA A 107 6.63 -12.25 -1.75
N LEU A 108 7.70 -12.31 -2.54
CA LEU A 108 8.26 -13.57 -3.04
C LEU A 108 8.78 -14.44 -1.90
N ALA A 109 9.60 -13.87 -1.00
CA ALA A 109 10.17 -14.59 0.13
C ALA A 109 9.07 -15.19 1.03
N ARG A 110 8.05 -14.39 1.37
CA ARG A 110 6.92 -14.88 2.18
C ARG A 110 6.06 -15.90 1.44
N SER A 111 5.90 -15.76 0.12
CA SER A 111 5.16 -16.73 -0.70
C SER A 111 5.84 -18.09 -0.67
N GLN A 112 7.16 -18.10 -0.92
CA GLN A 112 7.99 -19.31 -0.86
C GLN A 112 8.01 -19.96 0.52
N ALA A 113 7.93 -19.17 1.59
CA ALA A 113 7.89 -19.69 2.96
C ALA A 113 6.52 -20.25 3.39
N LYS A 114 5.42 -19.75 2.81
CA LYS A 114 4.04 -20.05 3.28
C LYS A 114 3.31 -21.09 2.42
N PHE A 115 3.72 -21.28 1.18
CA PHE A 115 2.98 -22.06 0.18
C PHE A 115 3.85 -23.11 -0.51
N ASP A 116 3.22 -24.19 -0.96
CA ASP A 116 3.89 -25.27 -1.66
C ASP A 116 4.47 -24.79 -2.99
N ARG A 117 5.62 -25.37 -3.37
CA ARG A 117 6.40 -24.95 -4.54
C ARG A 117 5.61 -24.97 -5.85
N ASP A 118 4.72 -25.94 -6.01
CA ASP A 118 3.84 -26.11 -7.16
C ASP A 118 2.73 -25.05 -7.26
N SER A 119 2.42 -24.36 -6.16
CA SER A 119 1.42 -23.29 -6.09
C SER A 119 2.00 -21.88 -6.31
N LEU A 120 3.33 -21.75 -6.45
CA LEU A 120 4.04 -20.48 -6.65
C LEU A 120 3.90 -19.89 -8.06
N ASN A 121 3.29 -20.64 -8.97
CA ASN A 121 2.93 -20.21 -10.32
C ASN A 121 1.47 -20.56 -10.57
N GLN A 122 0.65 -19.54 -10.83
CA GLN A 122 -0.79 -19.62 -11.10
C GLN A 122 -1.66 -20.22 -9.98
N GLY A 123 -1.06 -20.59 -8.85
CA GLY A 123 -1.74 -21.18 -7.70
C GLY A 123 -1.87 -20.20 -6.54
N LYS A 124 -2.16 -20.73 -5.35
CA LYS A 124 -2.39 -19.92 -4.14
C LYS A 124 -1.18 -19.10 -3.70
N GLY A 125 0.03 -19.65 -3.82
CA GLY A 125 1.26 -18.93 -3.48
C GLY A 125 1.49 -17.74 -4.40
N ASP A 126 1.19 -17.91 -5.69
CA ASP A 126 1.24 -16.84 -6.67
C ASP A 126 0.21 -15.75 -6.37
N ALA A 127 -1.05 -16.14 -6.21
CA ALA A 127 -2.14 -15.23 -5.89
C ALA A 127 -1.87 -14.43 -4.59
N TYR A 128 -1.33 -15.09 -3.57
CA TYR A 128 -0.85 -14.45 -2.35
C TYR A 128 0.23 -13.40 -2.63
N ARG A 129 1.22 -13.73 -3.46
CA ARG A 129 2.35 -12.86 -3.80
C ARG A 129 1.85 -11.56 -4.44
N HIS A 130 0.96 -11.64 -5.42
CA HIS A 130 0.36 -10.45 -6.06
C HIS A 130 -0.49 -9.64 -5.09
N CYS A 131 -1.35 -10.29 -4.29
CA CYS A 131 -2.12 -9.62 -3.26
C CYS A 131 -1.24 -8.85 -2.28
N TYR A 132 -0.22 -9.51 -1.72
CA TYR A 132 0.60 -8.90 -0.68
C TYR A 132 1.55 -7.84 -1.24
N TRP A 133 2.13 -8.07 -2.42
CA TRP A 133 2.93 -7.05 -3.12
C TRP A 133 2.14 -5.76 -3.32
N SER A 134 0.92 -5.86 -3.87
CA SER A 134 0.07 -4.69 -4.09
C SER A 134 -0.42 -4.04 -2.79
N ALA A 135 -0.66 -4.85 -1.73
CA ALA A 135 -0.98 -4.33 -0.41
C ALA A 135 0.17 -3.52 0.19
N ARG A 136 1.41 -4.03 0.11
CA ARG A 136 2.58 -3.34 0.64
C ARG A 136 2.89 -2.06 -0.14
N MET A 137 2.82 -2.09 -1.47
CA MET A 137 2.88 -0.88 -2.28
C MET A 137 1.81 0.15 -1.87
N THR A 138 0.60 -0.31 -1.54
CA THR A 138 -0.48 0.59 -1.09
C THR A 138 -0.19 1.22 0.27
N ILE A 139 0.46 0.49 1.17
CA ILE A 139 0.90 1.03 2.47
C ILE A 139 1.99 2.09 2.26
N ASP A 140 2.95 1.83 1.37
CA ASP A 140 4.15 2.66 1.20
C ASP A 140 3.91 3.93 0.38
N MET A 141 3.14 3.81 -0.70
CA MET A 141 2.96 4.88 -1.68
C MET A 141 1.50 5.17 -2.04
N GLY A 142 0.55 4.51 -1.39
CA GLY A 142 -0.88 4.71 -1.62
C GLY A 142 -1.44 3.91 -2.80
N ALA A 143 -2.76 3.73 -2.82
CA ALA A 143 -3.44 2.82 -3.73
C ALA A 143 -3.33 3.24 -5.22
N GLY A 144 -3.31 4.54 -5.51
CA GLY A 144 -3.20 5.04 -6.89
C GLY A 144 -1.83 4.72 -7.51
N GLU A 145 -0.76 4.93 -6.76
CA GLU A 145 0.61 4.60 -7.19
C GLU A 145 0.80 3.08 -7.26
N ALA A 146 0.25 2.33 -6.30
CA ALA A 146 0.25 0.86 -6.32
C ALA A 146 -0.46 0.29 -7.54
N GLN A 147 -1.60 0.89 -7.95
CA GLN A 147 -2.28 0.50 -9.18
C GLN A 147 -1.42 0.84 -10.40
N GLY A 148 -0.91 2.08 -10.49
CA GLY A 148 -0.10 2.49 -11.63
C GLY A 148 1.16 1.63 -11.82
N PHE A 149 1.80 1.20 -10.74
CA PHE A 149 2.95 0.29 -10.81
C PHE A 149 2.53 -1.13 -11.19
N GLY A 150 1.50 -1.69 -10.55
CA GLY A 150 0.97 -3.02 -10.89
C GLY A 150 0.50 -3.12 -12.34
N ASP A 151 -0.22 -2.13 -12.85
CA ASP A 151 -0.69 -2.10 -14.25
C ASP A 151 0.49 -2.04 -15.23
N ARG A 152 1.60 -1.37 -14.87
CA ARG A 152 2.84 -1.37 -15.65
C ARG A 152 3.52 -2.72 -15.62
N HIS A 153 3.57 -3.39 -14.47
CA HIS A 153 4.13 -4.73 -14.33
C HIS A 153 3.44 -5.73 -15.25
N GLU A 154 2.11 -5.63 -15.34
CA GLU A 154 1.29 -6.47 -16.21
C GLU A 154 1.17 -5.99 -17.66
N ALA A 155 1.89 -4.94 -18.07
CA ALA A 155 1.71 -4.34 -19.40
C ALA A 155 2.04 -5.32 -20.54
N GLU A 156 3.08 -6.14 -20.35
CA GLU A 156 3.59 -7.08 -21.35
C GLU A 156 3.04 -8.51 -21.17
N SER A 157 2.26 -8.78 -20.10
CA SER A 157 1.56 -10.05 -19.89
C SER A 157 0.23 -10.08 -20.65
N SER A 158 -0.35 -11.28 -20.84
CA SER A 158 -1.61 -11.45 -21.57
C SER A 158 -2.40 -12.69 -21.11
N GLY A 159 -3.68 -12.74 -21.48
CA GLY A 159 -4.56 -13.87 -21.20
C GLY A 159 -4.97 -13.99 -19.73
N ARG A 160 -5.37 -15.21 -19.34
CA ARG A 160 -5.93 -15.51 -18.00
C ARG A 160 -4.95 -15.25 -16.86
N ASP A 161 -3.65 -15.37 -17.13
CA ASP A 161 -2.58 -15.13 -16.14
C ASP A 161 -2.60 -13.66 -15.70
N LYS A 162 -2.55 -12.74 -16.68
CA LYS A 162 -2.72 -11.29 -16.45
C LYS A 162 -4.02 -10.95 -15.73
N GLU A 163 -5.13 -11.58 -16.09
CA GLU A 163 -6.42 -11.33 -15.43
C GLU A 163 -6.39 -11.73 -13.94
N MET A 164 -5.74 -12.83 -13.62
CA MET A 164 -5.53 -13.30 -12.24
C MET A 164 -4.66 -12.32 -11.46
N ASP A 165 -3.53 -11.91 -12.04
CA ASP A 165 -2.57 -11.01 -11.40
C ASP A 165 -3.19 -9.63 -11.14
N LEU A 166 -3.89 -9.06 -12.14
CA LEU A 166 -4.62 -7.79 -11.98
C LEU A 166 -5.72 -7.88 -10.92
N ALA A 167 -6.48 -8.98 -10.87
CA ALA A 167 -7.53 -9.17 -9.88
C ALA A 167 -6.97 -9.30 -8.45
N ASN A 168 -5.86 -10.03 -8.30
CA ASN A 168 -5.19 -10.21 -7.01
C ASN A 168 -4.49 -8.92 -6.57
N ASN A 169 -3.90 -8.17 -7.49
CA ASN A 169 -3.39 -6.82 -7.25
C ASN A 169 -4.49 -5.88 -6.74
N ALA A 170 -5.67 -5.88 -7.39
CA ALA A 170 -6.81 -5.06 -6.95
C ALA A 170 -7.28 -5.41 -5.53
N THR A 171 -7.33 -6.71 -5.21
CA THR A 171 -7.61 -7.18 -3.84
C THR A 171 -6.53 -6.70 -2.86
N GLY A 172 -5.27 -6.82 -3.25
CA GLY A 172 -4.12 -6.34 -2.48
C GLY A 172 -4.22 -4.86 -2.12
N ARG A 173 -4.59 -3.99 -3.06
CA ARG A 173 -4.82 -2.56 -2.77
C ARG A 173 -5.87 -2.34 -1.70
N SER A 174 -6.98 -3.07 -1.76
CA SER A 174 -8.03 -3.02 -0.74
C SER A 174 -7.53 -3.50 0.63
N VAL A 175 -6.68 -4.54 0.64
CA VAL A 175 -6.02 -5.04 1.85
C VAL A 175 -5.08 -3.98 2.42
N GLY A 176 -4.20 -3.36 1.63
CA GLY A 176 -3.25 -2.34 2.13
C GLY A 176 -3.92 -1.09 2.70
N GLN A 177 -5.10 -0.72 2.21
CA GLN A 177 -5.90 0.37 2.79
C GLN A 177 -6.46 0.02 4.18
N SER A 178 -6.85 -1.25 4.37
CA SER A 178 -7.53 -1.74 5.58
C SER A 178 -6.57 -2.28 6.64
N TYR A 179 -5.44 -2.85 6.22
CA TYR A 179 -4.44 -3.53 7.04
C TYR A 179 -3.10 -2.82 6.85
N ARG A 180 -2.86 -1.78 7.65
CA ARG A 180 -1.81 -0.78 7.42
C ARG A 180 -0.40 -1.17 7.87
N THR A 181 -0.20 -2.41 8.29
CA THR A 181 1.14 -2.95 8.58
C THR A 181 1.43 -4.12 7.65
N TYR A 182 2.70 -4.30 7.30
CA TYR A 182 3.14 -5.37 6.39
C TYR A 182 2.70 -6.75 6.87
N ASP A 183 2.85 -7.05 8.15
CA ASP A 183 2.44 -8.34 8.70
C ASP A 183 0.93 -8.52 8.69
N SER A 184 0.15 -7.50 9.05
CA SER A 184 -1.31 -7.58 8.98
C SER A 184 -1.82 -7.77 7.55
N ALA A 185 -1.20 -7.10 6.57
CA ALA A 185 -1.54 -7.23 5.16
C ALA A 185 -1.15 -8.61 4.61
N SER A 186 0.06 -9.08 4.94
CA SER A 186 0.55 -10.42 4.61
C SER A 186 -0.39 -11.49 5.17
N ASN A 187 -0.70 -11.45 6.46
CA ASN A 187 -1.60 -12.41 7.10
C ASN A 187 -3.01 -12.37 6.47
N ARG A 188 -3.50 -11.18 6.08
CA ARG A 188 -4.78 -11.06 5.39
C ARG A 188 -4.75 -11.70 4.00
N CYS A 189 -3.73 -11.39 3.19
CA CYS A 189 -3.57 -11.99 1.87
C CYS A 189 -3.37 -13.51 1.96
N GLU A 190 -2.65 -14.00 2.96
CA GLU A 190 -2.49 -15.45 3.19
C GLU A 190 -3.84 -16.10 3.50
N TRP A 191 -4.62 -15.50 4.41
CA TRP A 191 -5.95 -16.00 4.73
C TRP A 191 -6.84 -16.03 3.48
N LEU A 192 -6.81 -14.98 2.66
CA LEU A 192 -7.58 -14.91 1.42
C LEU A 192 -7.17 -16.03 0.44
N ALA A 193 -5.85 -16.24 0.24
CA ALA A 193 -5.33 -17.28 -0.64
C ALA A 193 -5.73 -18.69 -0.16
N ARG A 194 -5.53 -19.00 1.13
CA ARG A 194 -5.84 -20.32 1.70
C ARG A 194 -7.34 -20.64 1.63
N ASN A 195 -8.20 -19.63 1.77
CA ASN A 195 -9.66 -19.77 1.76
C ASN A 195 -10.30 -19.56 0.37
N ASN A 196 -9.52 -19.65 -0.72
CA ASN A 196 -10.01 -19.53 -2.11
C ASN A 196 -10.76 -18.20 -2.36
N ARG A 197 -10.30 -17.12 -1.73
CA ARG A 197 -10.84 -15.76 -1.91
C ARG A 197 -10.00 -14.89 -2.84
N LEU A 198 -8.86 -15.41 -3.30
CA LEU A 198 -8.05 -14.86 -4.38
C LEU A 198 -8.27 -15.70 -5.65
N VAL A 199 -8.02 -15.11 -6.81
CA VAL A 199 -8.14 -15.80 -8.10
C VAL A 199 -6.92 -16.69 -8.30
N THR A 200 -7.11 -17.94 -8.71
CA THR A 200 -6.05 -18.87 -9.14
C THR A 200 -6.46 -19.53 -10.45
N LEU A 201 -5.50 -20.08 -11.19
CA LEU A 201 -5.75 -20.89 -12.39
C LEU A 201 -5.42 -22.38 -12.17
N ARG A 202 -4.94 -22.72 -10.97
CA ARG A 202 -4.61 -24.07 -10.50
C ARG A 202 -5.15 -24.28 -9.09
#